data_AF-A0A2V5NZI6-F1
#
_entry.id   AF-A0A2V5NZI6-F1
#
_cell.length_a   1.000
_cell.length_b   1.000
_cell.length_c   1.000
_cell.angle_alpha   90.00
_cell.angle_beta   90.00
_cell.angle_gamma   90.00
#
_symmetry.space_group_name_H-M   'P 1'
#
loop_
_entity.id
_entity.type
_entity.pdbx_description
1 polymer ?
#
loop_
_entity_poly.entity_id
_entity_poly.type
_entity_poly.pdbx_seq_one_letter_code
_entity_poly.pdbx_strand_id
1 'polypeptide(L)'
;MKTLDVKRTNVTLRPDRARVLVRPFNPTSDQRAVKICARVMALPEAEVHWLLGQLLAEFGERHLKIREFLQRRYQQVRAYLLTDQKLSAERELLLGAYFTHEYALEAAALFNPSIVPHPDQSDLPPGSLRFIVSLRATGEGHISSVTLRTGFLDAEGNILINTPTRYCLEPEQAPNASYEKKFFERKLGELGLAGDFTRQVLQNLGDTFTLDELRTSVGLVARLQQAREQETEAVARKTLVLAQSNYEVQFTPNSRLSERVLFPVTPSQSNGIEDARFVLFHNEDGTRTYYATYT
;
A
#
# COMPACT_ATOMS: atom_id res chain seq x y z
N MET A 1 36.28 -20.73 21.61
CA MET A 1 35.13 -19.86 21.30
C MET A 1 35.33 -18.55 22.03
N LYS A 2 35.27 -17.39 21.35
CA LYS A 2 35.19 -16.10 22.05
C LYS A 2 33.83 -16.02 22.73
N THR A 3 33.81 -15.79 24.04
CA THR A 3 32.59 -15.46 24.78
C THR A 3 32.07 -14.12 24.27
N LEU A 4 30.85 -14.10 23.74
CA LEU A 4 30.16 -12.87 23.37
C LEU A 4 29.54 -12.28 24.63
N ASP A 5 29.92 -11.05 24.99
CA ASP A 5 29.25 -10.31 26.04
C ASP A 5 27.93 -9.75 25.46
N VAL A 6 26.80 -10.19 26.00
CA VAL A 6 25.46 -9.83 25.53
C VAL A 6 24.79 -8.98 26.59
N LYS A 7 24.68 -7.67 26.31
CA LYS A 7 23.97 -6.72 27.18
C LYS A 7 22.55 -6.48 26.67
N ARG A 8 21.54 -6.80 27.47
CA ARG A 8 20.14 -6.49 27.16
C ARG A 8 19.90 -4.98 27.32
N THR A 9 19.27 -4.37 26.32
CA THR A 9 18.85 -2.96 26.38
C THR A 9 17.43 -2.84 26.95
N ASN A 10 17.05 -1.62 27.36
CA ASN A 10 15.69 -1.31 27.84
C ASN A 10 14.74 -0.87 26.70
N VAL A 11 15.18 -0.96 25.45
CA VAL A 11 14.38 -0.54 24.30
C VAL A 11 13.22 -1.52 24.09
N THR A 12 12.00 -1.00 24.12
CA THR A 12 10.77 -1.77 23.88
C THR A 12 9.95 -1.08 22.81
N LEU A 13 9.62 -1.80 21.74
CA LEU A 13 8.67 -1.34 20.72
C LEU A 13 7.28 -1.86 21.09
N ARG A 14 6.31 -0.95 21.19
CA ARG A 14 4.90 -1.29 21.45
C ARG A 14 4.05 -0.93 20.24
N PRO A 15 3.01 -1.72 19.93
CA PRO A 15 2.04 -1.32 18.93
C PRO A 15 1.31 -0.05 19.38
N ASP A 16 1.10 0.88 18.45
CA ASP A 16 0.35 2.12 18.67
C ASP A 16 -0.90 2.19 17.77
N ARG A 17 -2.07 2.00 18.39
CA ARG A 17 -3.37 2.03 17.70
C ARG A 17 -3.72 3.39 17.12
N ALA A 18 -3.06 4.46 17.58
CA ALA A 18 -3.25 5.79 17.01
C ALA A 18 -2.52 5.95 15.67
N ARG A 19 -1.74 4.96 15.22
CA ARG A 19 -1.16 4.92 13.88
C ARG A 19 -2.18 4.40 12.87
N VAL A 20 -2.76 5.33 12.11
CA VAL A 20 -3.95 5.05 11.30
C VAL A 20 -3.75 5.39 9.82
N LEU A 21 -4.37 4.59 8.95
CA LEU A 21 -4.52 4.83 7.52
C LEU A 21 -5.93 5.35 7.21
N VAL A 22 -6.06 6.31 6.29
CA VAL A 22 -7.37 6.66 5.71
C VAL A 22 -7.71 5.65 4.63
N ARG A 23 -8.84 4.96 4.77
CA ARG A 23 -9.29 3.96 3.79
C ARG A 23 -10.71 4.22 3.32
N PRO A 24 -11.07 3.75 2.11
CA PRO A 24 -12.46 3.76 1.67
C PRO A 24 -13.33 2.87 2.56
N PHE A 25 -14.44 3.40 3.05
CA PHE A 25 -15.51 2.63 3.66
C PHE A 25 -16.55 2.31 2.59
N ASN A 26 -16.66 1.02 2.22
CA ASN A 26 -17.67 0.54 1.27
C ASN A 26 -18.81 -0.15 2.05
N PRO A 27 -20.03 0.41 2.04
CA PRO A 27 -21.17 -0.23 2.68
C PRO A 27 -21.46 -1.62 2.10
N THR A 28 -22.05 -2.48 2.92
CA THR A 28 -22.39 -3.87 2.55
C THR A 28 -23.45 -3.99 1.44
N SER A 29 -24.13 -2.90 1.08
CA SER A 29 -25.08 -2.87 -0.04
C SER A 29 -25.23 -1.47 -0.63
N ASP A 30 -25.53 -1.41 -1.92
CA ASP A 30 -25.83 -0.16 -2.64
C ASP A 30 -27.01 0.58 -2.00
N GLN A 31 -28.04 -0.15 -1.53
CA GLN A 31 -29.17 0.46 -0.83
C GLN A 31 -28.73 1.22 0.43
N ARG A 32 -27.70 0.73 1.14
CA ARG A 32 -27.15 1.42 2.31
C ARG A 32 -26.37 2.67 1.89
N ALA A 33 -25.60 2.59 0.81
CA ALA A 33 -24.91 3.75 0.23
C ALA A 33 -25.91 4.86 -0.16
N VAL A 34 -26.98 4.51 -0.89
CA VAL A 34 -28.05 5.45 -1.28
C VAL A 34 -28.68 6.11 -0.05
N LYS A 35 -28.96 5.35 1.02
CA LYS A 35 -29.51 5.89 2.28
C LYS A 35 -28.55 6.87 2.98
N ILE A 36 -27.25 6.61 2.95
CA ILE A 36 -26.24 7.53 3.50
C ILE A 36 -26.25 8.84 2.69
N CYS A 37 -26.15 8.74 1.36
CA CYS A 37 -26.21 9.89 0.48
C CYS A 37 -27.48 10.73 0.70
N ALA A 38 -28.66 10.10 0.77
CA ALA A 38 -29.93 10.79 1.00
C ALA A 38 -29.95 11.57 2.33
N ARG A 39 -29.36 11.02 3.40
CA ARG A 39 -29.27 11.69 4.70
C ARG A 39 -28.36 12.91 4.65
N VAL A 40 -27.19 12.79 4.03
CA VAL A 40 -26.27 13.93 3.86
C VAL A 40 -26.90 15.01 2.97
N MET A 41 -27.63 14.60 1.93
CA MET A 41 -28.35 15.52 1.04
C MET A 41 -29.48 16.28 1.74
N ALA A 42 -30.10 15.70 2.76
CA ALA A 42 -31.15 16.35 3.55
C ALA A 42 -30.62 17.38 4.55
N LEU A 43 -29.30 17.46 4.77
CA LEU A 43 -28.70 18.43 5.69
C LEU A 43 -28.77 19.86 5.11
N PRO A 44 -29.10 20.87 5.93
CA PRO A 44 -28.92 22.27 5.58
C PRO A 44 -27.43 22.59 5.33
N GLU A 45 -27.14 23.54 4.44
CA GLU A 45 -25.74 23.95 4.15
C GLU A 45 -24.97 24.41 5.40
N ALA A 46 -25.63 25.07 6.35
CA ALA A 46 -25.00 25.48 7.60
C ALA A 46 -24.53 24.28 8.44
N GLU A 47 -25.28 23.17 8.42
CA GLU A 47 -24.91 21.95 9.13
C GLU A 47 -23.80 21.18 8.39
N VAL A 48 -23.83 21.17 7.05
CA VAL A 48 -22.73 20.64 6.22
C VAL A 48 -21.42 21.35 6.54
N HIS A 49 -21.43 22.68 6.57
CA HIS A 49 -20.27 23.50 6.90
C HIS A 49 -19.72 23.18 8.29
N TRP A 50 -20.61 23.13 9.29
CA TRP A 50 -20.23 22.82 10.66
C TRP A 50 -19.63 21.41 10.81
N LEU A 51 -20.28 20.38 10.24
CA LEU A 51 -19.79 18.99 10.28
C LEU A 51 -18.44 18.83 9.59
N LEU A 52 -18.27 19.45 8.41
CA LEU A 52 -17.00 19.40 7.70
C LEU A 52 -15.91 20.12 8.49
N GLY A 53 -16.22 21.26 9.11
CA GLY A 53 -15.30 22.00 9.98
C GLY A 53 -14.82 21.15 11.16
N GLN A 54 -15.74 20.46 11.86
CA GLN A 54 -15.41 19.53 12.94
C GLN A 54 -14.50 18.39 12.44
N LEU A 55 -14.86 17.77 11.32
CA LEU A 55 -14.07 16.68 10.73
C LEU A 55 -12.65 17.13 10.37
N LEU A 56 -12.49 18.30 9.75
CA LEU A 56 -11.17 18.80 9.40
C LEU A 56 -10.36 19.24 10.62
N ALA A 57 -11.00 19.71 11.69
CA ALA A 57 -10.32 20.02 12.94
C ALA A 57 -9.81 18.73 13.63
N GLU A 58 -10.60 17.65 13.62
CA GLU A 58 -10.23 16.39 14.28
C GLU A 58 -9.22 15.56 13.48
N PHE A 59 -9.37 15.52 12.15
CA PHE A 59 -8.65 14.61 11.25
C PHE A 59 -7.74 15.32 10.24
N GLY A 60 -7.90 16.62 10.02
CA GLY A 60 -7.23 17.34 8.94
C GLY A 60 -5.72 17.41 9.08
N GLU A 61 -5.23 17.57 10.30
CA GLU A 61 -3.78 17.52 10.58
C GLU A 61 -3.25 16.09 10.68
N ARG A 62 -4.14 15.09 10.78
CA ARG A 62 -3.74 13.67 10.92
C ARG A 62 -3.38 13.02 9.59
N HIS A 63 -3.90 13.52 8.49
CA HIS A 63 -3.80 12.87 7.20
C HIS A 63 -3.35 13.84 6.13
N LEU A 64 -2.19 13.52 5.54
CA LEU A 64 -1.68 14.29 4.41
C LEU A 64 -2.72 14.28 3.30
N LYS A 65 -3.10 15.47 2.80
CA LYS A 65 -4.04 15.64 1.69
C LYS A 65 -5.43 15.03 1.94
N ILE A 66 -5.94 15.06 3.17
CA ILE A 66 -7.28 14.52 3.48
C ILE A 66 -8.36 15.05 2.52
N ARG A 67 -8.32 16.34 2.16
CA ARG A 67 -9.30 16.95 1.24
C ARG A 67 -9.26 16.32 -0.15
N GLU A 68 -8.06 16.04 -0.68
CA GLU A 68 -7.91 15.34 -1.96
C GLU A 68 -8.46 13.91 -1.87
N PHE A 69 -8.20 13.22 -0.76
CA PHE A 69 -8.76 11.87 -0.52
C PHE A 69 -10.29 11.89 -0.49
N LEU A 70 -10.89 12.78 0.31
CA LEU A 70 -12.34 12.93 0.43
C LEU A 70 -12.98 13.25 -0.93
N GLN A 71 -12.37 14.15 -1.71
CA GLN A 71 -12.86 14.48 -3.05
C GLN A 71 -12.82 13.28 -4.00
N ARG A 72 -11.72 12.51 -4.01
CA ARG A 72 -11.65 11.28 -4.81
C ARG A 72 -12.71 10.27 -4.36
N ARG A 73 -12.91 10.13 -3.04
CA ARG A 73 -13.90 9.21 -2.50
C ARG A 73 -15.33 9.61 -2.87
N TYR A 74 -15.64 10.90 -2.87
CA TYR A 74 -16.88 11.44 -3.42
C TYR A 74 -17.09 11.03 -4.88
N GLN A 75 -16.07 11.24 -5.74
CA GLN A 75 -16.18 10.85 -7.16
C GLN A 75 -16.48 9.37 -7.35
N GLN A 76 -15.95 8.50 -6.48
CA GLN A 76 -16.22 7.06 -6.50
C GLN A 76 -17.63 6.69 -5.99
N VAL A 77 -18.25 7.48 -5.12
CA VAL A 77 -19.62 7.20 -4.60
C VAL A 77 -20.72 7.99 -5.29
N ARG A 78 -20.38 8.94 -6.18
CA ARG A 78 -21.36 9.81 -6.84
C ARG A 78 -22.46 9.04 -7.56
N ALA A 79 -22.19 7.81 -8.02
CA ALA A 79 -23.15 6.94 -8.68
C ALA A 79 -24.35 6.55 -7.78
N TYR A 80 -24.21 6.68 -6.46
CA TYR A 80 -25.30 6.44 -5.51
C TYR A 80 -26.18 7.67 -5.27
N LEU A 81 -25.83 8.83 -5.83
CA LEU A 81 -26.66 10.02 -5.76
C LEU A 81 -27.78 9.92 -6.80
N LEU A 82 -29.02 10.11 -6.36
CA LEU A 82 -30.20 10.13 -7.20
C LEU A 82 -30.57 11.59 -7.57
N THR A 83 -29.58 12.39 -7.95
CA THR A 83 -29.78 13.79 -8.30
C THR A 83 -28.71 14.28 -9.27
N ASP A 84 -29.11 15.16 -10.19
CA ASP A 84 -28.23 15.90 -11.10
C ASP A 84 -27.94 17.32 -10.60
N GLN A 85 -28.37 17.66 -9.37
CA GLN A 85 -28.13 18.97 -8.79
C GLN A 85 -26.64 19.21 -8.56
N LYS A 86 -26.19 20.43 -8.88
CA LYS A 86 -24.84 20.87 -8.56
C LYS A 86 -24.70 21.03 -7.04
N LEU A 87 -23.77 20.28 -6.45
CA LEU A 87 -23.49 20.31 -5.02
C LEU A 87 -22.48 21.42 -4.68
N SER A 88 -22.51 21.90 -3.42
CA SER A 88 -21.44 22.73 -2.88
C SER A 88 -20.18 21.88 -2.65
N ALA A 89 -19.00 22.48 -2.77
CA ALA A 89 -17.73 21.77 -2.58
C ALA A 89 -17.62 21.14 -1.17
N GLU A 90 -18.18 21.79 -0.15
CA GLU A 90 -18.19 21.26 1.21
C GLU A 90 -19.07 20.01 1.33
N ARG A 91 -20.22 19.99 0.65
CA ARG A 91 -21.11 18.83 0.61
C ARG A 91 -20.49 17.65 -0.14
N GLU A 92 -19.75 17.91 -1.23
CA GLU A 92 -18.97 16.88 -1.91
C GLU A 92 -17.94 16.24 -0.96
N LEU A 93 -17.17 17.06 -0.23
CA LEU A 93 -16.19 16.58 0.75
C LEU A 93 -16.86 15.79 1.89
N LEU A 94 -17.99 16.28 2.41
CA LEU A 94 -18.72 15.61 3.48
C LEU A 94 -19.28 14.25 3.01
N LEU A 95 -19.82 14.18 1.79
CA LEU A 95 -20.21 12.90 1.18
C LEU A 95 -19.01 11.95 1.10
N GLY A 96 -17.85 12.42 0.64
CA GLY A 96 -16.62 11.63 0.65
C GLY A 96 -16.25 11.10 2.04
N ALA A 97 -16.43 11.93 3.07
CA ALA A 97 -16.11 11.60 4.46
C ALA A 97 -17.00 10.48 5.04
N TYR A 98 -18.30 10.48 4.77
CA TYR A 98 -19.20 9.41 5.22
C TYR A 98 -18.89 8.03 4.61
N PHE A 99 -18.07 7.99 3.54
CA PHE A 99 -17.57 6.77 2.90
C PHE A 99 -16.07 6.58 3.12
N THR A 100 -15.56 7.10 4.24
CA THR A 100 -14.17 7.00 4.65
C THR A 100 -14.09 6.53 6.10
N HIS A 101 -13.05 5.76 6.44
CA HIS A 101 -12.76 5.39 7.82
C HIS A 101 -11.25 5.38 8.07
N GLU A 102 -10.85 5.49 9.35
CA GLU A 102 -9.49 5.21 9.78
C GLU A 102 -9.33 3.70 10.03
N TYR A 103 -8.17 3.17 9.68
CA TYR A 103 -7.74 1.80 9.92
C TYR A 103 -6.50 1.82 10.81
N ALA A 104 -6.57 1.25 12.02
CA ALA A 104 -5.43 1.15 12.92
C ALA A 104 -4.42 0.10 12.43
N LEU A 105 -3.23 0.57 12.03
CA LEU A 105 -2.15 -0.25 11.48
C LEU A 105 -1.56 -1.21 12.50
N GLU A 106 -1.47 -0.76 13.75
CA GLU A 106 -0.89 -1.51 14.87
C GLU A 106 -1.97 -1.84 15.89
N ALA A 107 -3.13 -2.29 15.43
CA ALA A 107 -4.28 -2.58 16.28
C ALA A 107 -4.01 -3.75 17.23
N ALA A 108 -3.36 -4.80 16.71
CA ALA A 108 -3.15 -6.06 17.41
C ALA A 108 -1.73 -6.20 17.94
N ALA A 109 -0.72 -6.11 17.07
CA ALA A 109 0.66 -6.42 17.45
C ALA A 109 1.71 -5.84 16.48
N LEU A 110 2.95 -5.76 16.98
CA LEU A 110 4.14 -5.30 16.27
C LEU A 110 5.30 -6.25 16.61
N PHE A 111 5.91 -6.88 15.61
CA PHE A 111 6.90 -7.94 15.85
C PHE A 111 7.86 -8.15 14.66
N ASN A 112 8.76 -9.12 14.81
CA ASN A 112 9.79 -9.51 13.83
C ASN A 112 10.67 -8.37 13.33
N PRO A 113 11.31 -7.58 14.24
CA PRO A 113 12.19 -6.50 13.84
C PRO A 113 13.38 -7.01 13.01
N SER A 114 13.72 -6.27 11.96
CA SER A 114 14.97 -6.42 11.22
C SER A 114 15.62 -5.06 11.04
N ILE A 115 16.94 -4.99 11.18
CA ILE A 115 17.68 -3.73 11.21
C ILE A 115 18.66 -3.65 10.05
N VAL A 116 18.78 -2.47 9.44
CA VAL A 116 19.80 -2.15 8.43
C VAL A 116 20.36 -0.75 8.66
N PRO A 117 21.61 -0.46 8.26
CA PRO A 117 22.11 0.91 8.23
C PRO A 117 21.19 1.79 7.39
N HIS A 118 20.93 3.00 7.87
CA HIS A 118 20.20 4.01 7.10
C HIS A 118 21.07 4.45 5.89
N PRO A 119 20.50 4.68 4.70
CA PRO A 119 21.30 5.08 3.52
C PRO A 119 22.03 6.41 3.72
N ASP A 120 21.41 7.32 4.48
CA ASP A 120 22.02 8.57 4.92
C ASP A 120 22.59 8.46 6.34
N GLN A 121 23.90 8.67 6.46
CA GLN A 121 24.70 8.69 7.70
C GLN A 121 25.31 10.07 7.99
N SER A 122 24.84 11.14 7.32
CA SER A 122 25.31 12.50 7.55
C SER A 122 24.94 13.00 8.96
N ASP A 123 25.69 13.99 9.45
CA ASP A 123 25.45 14.70 10.71
C ASP A 123 25.40 13.79 11.95
N LEU A 124 26.21 12.74 11.97
CA LEU A 124 26.35 11.84 13.11
C LEU A 124 27.64 12.11 13.89
N PRO A 125 27.60 12.02 15.24
CA PRO A 125 28.83 12.00 16.03
C PRO A 125 29.75 10.84 15.62
N PRO A 126 31.08 10.99 15.74
CA PRO A 126 32.01 9.90 15.47
C PRO A 126 31.64 8.62 16.22
N GLY A 127 31.71 7.48 15.54
CA GLY A 127 31.38 6.17 16.12
C GLY A 127 29.87 5.87 16.21
N SER A 128 29.00 6.80 15.79
CA SER A 128 27.55 6.58 15.76
C SER A 128 27.06 6.02 14.42
N LEU A 129 25.89 5.38 14.44
CA LEU A 129 25.23 4.80 13.27
C LEU A 129 23.73 5.10 13.30
N ARG A 130 23.20 5.67 12.22
CA ARG A 130 21.75 5.75 11.99
C ARG A 130 21.26 4.45 11.37
N PHE A 131 20.11 3.94 11.78
CA PHE A 131 19.56 2.70 11.23
C PHE A 131 18.06 2.79 10.94
N ILE A 132 17.60 1.85 10.13
CA ILE A 132 16.18 1.59 9.85
C ILE A 132 15.83 0.24 10.46
N VAL A 133 14.65 0.16 11.09
CA VAL A 133 14.04 -1.09 11.54
C VAL A 133 12.80 -1.35 10.71
N SER A 134 12.73 -2.47 10.01
CA SER A 134 11.49 -2.99 9.45
C SER A 134 10.78 -3.86 10.47
N LEU A 135 9.45 -3.73 10.53
CA LEU A 135 8.60 -4.43 11.48
C LEU A 135 7.36 -4.94 10.75
N ARG A 136 6.87 -6.10 11.20
CA ARG A 136 5.52 -6.55 10.87
C ARG A 136 4.53 -5.88 11.82
N ALA A 137 3.58 -5.14 11.25
CA ALA A 137 2.45 -4.55 11.95
C ALA A 137 1.17 -5.31 11.59
N THR A 138 0.44 -5.78 12.61
CA THR A 138 -0.86 -6.43 12.44
C THR A 138 -1.95 -5.46 12.86
N GLY A 139 -2.74 -5.01 11.87
CA GLY A 139 -3.80 -4.04 12.06
C GLY A 139 -5.17 -4.68 12.29
N GLU A 140 -6.22 -3.87 12.12
CA GLU A 140 -7.59 -4.34 12.17
C GLU A 140 -7.84 -5.46 11.16
N GLY A 141 -8.76 -6.39 11.49
CA GLY A 141 -9.00 -7.57 10.65
C GLY A 141 -7.82 -8.54 10.57
N HIS A 142 -6.79 -8.38 11.41
CA HIS A 142 -5.57 -9.20 11.44
C HIS A 142 -4.76 -9.18 10.15
N ILE A 143 -4.85 -8.10 9.37
CA ILE A 143 -4.07 -7.94 8.14
C ILE A 143 -2.65 -7.48 8.51
N SER A 144 -1.65 -8.24 8.06
CA SER A 144 -0.24 -7.90 8.24
C SER A 144 0.23 -6.88 7.21
N SER A 145 1.11 -5.98 7.63
CA SER A 145 1.75 -4.96 6.81
C SER A 145 3.20 -4.76 7.26
N VAL A 146 4.01 -4.12 6.41
CA VAL A 146 5.38 -3.73 6.79
C VAL A 146 5.42 -2.24 7.10
N THR A 147 5.88 -1.90 8.30
CA THR A 147 6.13 -0.53 8.74
C THR A 147 7.60 -0.35 9.11
N LEU A 148 8.06 0.90 9.05
CA LEU A 148 9.45 1.25 9.31
C LEU A 148 9.57 2.10 10.58
N ARG A 149 10.73 1.99 11.23
CA ARG A 149 11.21 2.91 12.27
C ARG A 149 12.62 3.33 11.92
N THR A 150 13.05 4.47 12.46
CA THR A 150 14.43 4.89 12.44
C THR A 150 14.98 4.97 13.85
N GLY A 151 16.29 4.90 13.97
CA GLY A 151 16.97 5.06 15.24
C GLY A 151 18.45 5.35 15.09
N PHE A 152 19.11 5.50 16.23
CA PHE A 152 20.53 5.80 16.35
C PHE A 152 21.18 4.82 17.32
N LEU A 153 22.36 4.37 16.96
CA LEU A 153 23.31 3.67 17.82
C LEU A 153 24.46 4.64 18.07
N ASP A 154 24.77 4.96 19.32
CA ASP A 154 25.94 5.80 19.66
C ASP A 154 27.22 4.97 19.81
N ALA A 155 28.35 5.65 20.05
CA ALA A 155 29.67 5.02 20.18
C ALA A 155 29.78 4.10 21.41
N GLU A 156 28.95 4.32 22.43
CA GLU A 156 28.86 3.52 23.65
C GLU A 156 27.90 2.31 23.50
N GLY A 157 27.25 2.18 22.34
CA GLY A 157 26.33 1.09 22.02
C GLY A 157 24.90 1.29 22.55
N ASN A 158 24.54 2.50 22.96
CA ASN A 158 23.16 2.82 23.34
C ASN A 158 22.29 2.99 22.09
N ILE A 159 21.07 2.47 22.18
CA ILE A 159 20.08 2.49 21.09
C ILE A 159 18.97 3.48 21.44
N LEU A 160 18.74 4.45 20.54
CA LEU A 160 17.59 5.34 20.57
C LEU A 160 16.70 5.03 19.36
N ILE A 161 15.40 4.81 19.59
CA ILE A 161 14.41 4.69 18.52
C ILE A 161 13.63 5.99 18.41
N ASN A 162 13.54 6.56 17.21
CA ASN A 162 12.73 7.74 16.97
C ASN A 162 11.25 7.43 17.19
N THR A 163 10.53 8.32 17.86
CA THR A 163 9.08 8.23 17.99
C THR A 163 8.44 8.28 16.60
N PRO A 164 7.65 7.26 16.21
CA PRO A 164 6.95 7.28 14.94
C PRO A 164 5.87 8.35 14.97
N THR A 165 5.51 8.84 13.78
CA THR A 165 4.30 9.64 13.63
C THR A 165 3.06 8.73 13.71
N ARG A 166 1.93 9.34 14.08
CA ARG A 166 0.60 8.71 14.01
C ARG A 166 0.09 8.55 12.57
N TYR A 167 0.79 9.17 11.63
CA TYR A 167 0.35 9.30 10.25
C TYR A 167 0.95 8.17 9.44
N CYS A 168 0.10 7.47 8.70
CA CYS A 168 0.52 6.40 7.82
C CYS A 168 0.07 6.75 6.41
N LEU A 169 0.92 6.47 5.44
CA LEU A 169 0.67 6.65 4.03
C LEU A 169 0.79 5.29 3.36
N GLU A 170 -0.17 4.98 2.51
CA GLU A 170 -0.02 3.96 1.48
C GLU A 170 0.70 4.57 0.28
N PRO A 171 1.54 3.79 -0.41
CA PRO A 171 2.23 4.31 -1.56
C PRO A 171 1.31 4.36 -2.78
N GLU A 172 1.62 5.26 -3.71
CA GLU A 172 0.95 5.30 -5.00
C GLU A 172 1.54 4.20 -5.89
N GLN A 173 0.69 3.39 -6.54
CA GLN A 173 1.16 2.44 -7.55
C GLN A 173 1.61 3.18 -8.79
N ALA A 174 2.79 2.84 -9.31
CA ALA A 174 3.25 3.38 -10.58
C ALA A 174 2.35 2.85 -11.71
N PRO A 175 1.60 3.71 -12.42
CA PRO A 175 0.59 3.28 -13.40
C PRO A 175 1.19 2.58 -14.64
N ASN A 176 2.49 2.76 -14.88
CA ASN A 176 3.19 2.27 -16.08
C ASN A 176 4.33 1.32 -15.74
N ALA A 177 4.13 0.39 -14.80
CA ALA A 177 5.09 -0.70 -14.62
C ALA A 177 5.21 -1.48 -15.95
N SER A 178 6.37 -1.35 -16.59
CA SER A 178 6.69 -2.07 -17.82
C SER A 178 7.14 -3.48 -17.46
N TYR A 179 6.56 -4.48 -18.14
CA TYR A 179 6.93 -5.87 -18.01
C TYR A 179 7.83 -6.26 -19.18
N GLU A 180 8.96 -6.90 -18.89
CA GLU A 180 9.80 -7.52 -19.91
C GLU A 180 9.25 -8.89 -20.28
N LYS A 181 8.93 -9.09 -21.57
CA LYS A 181 8.29 -10.32 -22.06
C LYS A 181 9.06 -11.58 -21.69
N LYS A 182 10.39 -11.57 -21.84
CA LYS A 182 11.25 -12.73 -21.54
C LYS A 182 11.16 -13.16 -20.07
N PHE A 183 11.14 -12.21 -19.14
CA PHE A 183 10.99 -12.52 -17.72
C PHE A 183 9.58 -13.01 -17.39
N PHE A 184 8.57 -12.39 -18.00
CA PHE A 184 7.18 -12.79 -17.81
C PHE A 184 6.92 -14.21 -18.33
N GLU A 185 7.44 -14.56 -19.50
CA GLU A 185 7.40 -15.91 -20.09
C GLU A 185 8.03 -16.95 -19.16
N ARG A 186 9.22 -16.64 -18.63
CA ARG A 186 9.90 -17.52 -17.68
C ARG A 186 9.06 -17.75 -16.42
N LYS A 187 8.44 -16.70 -15.88
CA LYS A 187 7.56 -16.80 -14.70
C LYS A 187 6.29 -17.60 -14.98
N LEU A 188 5.69 -17.46 -16.15
CA LEU A 188 4.58 -18.31 -16.57
C LEU A 188 5.01 -19.79 -16.64
N GLY A 189 6.22 -20.07 -17.15
CA GLY A 189 6.81 -21.42 -17.15
C GLY A 189 6.99 -21.98 -15.74
N GLU A 190 7.59 -21.21 -14.83
CA GLU A 190 7.80 -21.59 -13.42
C GLU A 190 6.48 -21.88 -12.69
N LEU A 191 5.39 -21.21 -13.06
CA LEU A 191 4.05 -21.41 -12.50
C LEU A 191 3.21 -22.49 -13.21
N GLY A 192 3.76 -23.17 -14.22
CA GLY A 192 3.02 -24.16 -15.00
C GLY A 192 1.89 -23.57 -15.85
N LEU A 193 1.99 -22.29 -16.21
CA LEU A 193 1.01 -21.56 -17.02
C LEU A 193 1.43 -21.43 -18.49
N ALA A 194 2.59 -21.97 -18.85
CA ALA A 194 3.05 -22.01 -20.24
C ALA A 194 2.17 -22.96 -21.07
N GLY A 195 1.55 -22.44 -22.12
CA GLY A 195 0.68 -23.20 -23.00
C GLY A 195 0.26 -22.39 -24.22
N ASP A 196 -0.60 -22.96 -25.07
CA ASP A 196 -1.03 -22.32 -26.32
C ASP A 196 -1.74 -20.99 -26.08
N PHE A 197 -2.56 -20.91 -25.03
CA PHE A 197 -3.25 -19.69 -24.64
C PHE A 197 -2.26 -18.56 -24.31
N THR A 198 -1.34 -18.79 -23.36
CA THR A 198 -0.38 -17.76 -22.94
C THR A 198 0.59 -17.40 -24.07
N ARG A 199 0.96 -18.37 -24.92
CA ARG A 199 1.76 -18.11 -26.13
C ARG A 199 1.07 -17.14 -27.09
N GLN A 200 -0.22 -17.35 -27.37
CA GLN A 200 -1.01 -16.44 -28.22
C GLN A 200 -1.18 -15.05 -27.58
N VAL A 201 -1.39 -14.99 -26.26
CA VAL A 201 -1.46 -13.71 -25.54
C VAL A 201 -0.16 -12.92 -25.71
N LEU A 202 0.99 -13.56 -25.54
CA LEU A 202 2.30 -12.90 -25.60
C LEU A 202 2.75 -12.55 -27.02
N GLN A 203 2.24 -13.23 -28.05
CA GLN A 203 2.48 -12.89 -29.46
C GLN A 203 1.91 -11.52 -29.84
N ASN A 204 0.85 -11.08 -29.18
CA ASN A 204 0.23 -9.77 -29.43
C ASN A 204 0.91 -8.61 -28.67
N LEU A 205 1.93 -8.89 -27.86
CA LEU A 205 2.60 -7.89 -27.02
C LEU A 205 3.98 -7.53 -27.58
N GLY A 206 4.50 -6.35 -27.26
CA GLY A 206 5.89 -5.97 -27.53
C GLY A 206 6.88 -6.67 -26.59
N ASP A 207 8.19 -6.53 -26.84
CA ASP A 207 9.24 -7.04 -25.94
C ASP A 207 9.15 -6.44 -24.52
N THR A 208 8.60 -5.24 -24.43
CA THR A 208 8.07 -4.61 -23.22
C THR A 208 6.58 -4.36 -23.39
N PHE A 209 5.80 -4.48 -22.32
CA PHE A 209 4.36 -4.23 -22.34
C PHE A 209 3.85 -3.75 -20.98
N THR A 210 2.63 -3.24 -20.92
CA THR A 210 1.93 -2.75 -19.72
C THR A 210 0.81 -3.71 -19.29
N LEU A 211 0.30 -3.52 -18.07
CA LEU A 211 -0.83 -4.33 -17.56
C LEU A 211 -2.08 -4.19 -18.44
N ASP A 212 -2.33 -3.00 -19.00
CA ASP A 212 -3.51 -2.75 -19.82
C ASP A 212 -3.38 -3.37 -21.22
N GLU A 213 -2.18 -3.36 -21.81
CA GLU A 213 -1.91 -4.12 -23.04
C GLU A 213 -2.07 -5.62 -22.81
N LEU A 214 -1.56 -6.15 -21.69
CA LEU A 214 -1.77 -7.55 -21.30
C LEU A 214 -3.27 -7.87 -21.14
N ARG A 215 -4.04 -7.03 -20.43
CA ARG A 215 -5.50 -7.21 -20.28
C ARG A 215 -6.21 -7.24 -21.62
N THR A 216 -5.83 -6.33 -22.52
CA THR A 216 -6.40 -6.25 -23.87
C THR A 216 -6.10 -7.52 -24.66
N SER A 217 -4.86 -8.00 -24.63
CA SER A 217 -4.46 -9.24 -25.32
C SER A 217 -5.14 -10.47 -24.72
N VAL A 218 -5.17 -10.61 -23.40
CA VAL A 218 -5.89 -11.70 -22.70
C VAL A 218 -7.37 -11.70 -23.09
N GLY A 219 -8.01 -10.54 -23.11
CA GLY A 219 -9.41 -10.41 -23.51
C GLY A 219 -9.66 -10.77 -24.97
N LEU A 220 -8.75 -10.40 -25.88
CA LEU A 220 -8.83 -10.75 -27.30
C LEU A 220 -8.71 -12.26 -27.50
N VAL A 221 -7.67 -12.90 -26.95
CA VAL A 221 -7.42 -14.33 -27.12
C VAL A 221 -8.52 -15.16 -26.45
N ALA A 222 -8.99 -14.76 -25.26
CA ALA A 222 -10.08 -15.44 -24.58
C ALA A 222 -11.38 -15.43 -25.40
N ARG A 223 -11.69 -14.35 -26.13
CA ARG A 223 -12.85 -14.29 -27.04
C ARG A 223 -12.67 -15.19 -28.26
N LEU A 224 -11.46 -15.24 -28.83
CA LEU A 224 -11.16 -16.08 -29.99
C LEU A 224 -11.20 -17.58 -29.65
N GLN A 225 -10.87 -17.94 -28.41
CA GLN A 225 -10.86 -19.32 -27.92
C GLN A 225 -12.17 -19.75 -27.23
N GLN A 226 -13.29 -19.04 -27.49
CA GLN A 226 -14.62 -19.29 -26.90
C GLN A 226 -15.13 -20.75 -26.93
N ALA A 227 -14.48 -21.65 -27.67
CA ALA A 227 -14.79 -23.08 -27.75
C ALA A 227 -14.07 -23.99 -26.71
N ARG A 228 -13.20 -23.48 -25.81
CA ARG A 228 -12.50 -24.28 -24.79
C ARG A 228 -12.76 -23.77 -23.36
N GLU A 229 -13.44 -24.63 -22.60
CA GLU A 229 -13.96 -24.57 -21.23
C GLU A 229 -13.03 -23.97 -20.16
N GLN A 230 -13.63 -23.68 -18.99
CA GLN A 230 -13.11 -23.22 -17.68
C GLN A 230 -11.59 -23.16 -17.43
N GLU A 231 -10.80 -24.10 -17.96
CA GLU A 231 -9.34 -24.09 -17.90
C GLU A 231 -8.75 -22.83 -18.56
N THR A 232 -9.25 -22.39 -19.71
CA THR A 232 -8.78 -21.17 -20.39
C THR A 232 -9.01 -19.93 -19.53
N GLU A 233 -10.18 -19.84 -18.88
CA GLU A 233 -10.53 -18.74 -17.99
C GLU A 233 -9.65 -18.75 -16.72
N ALA A 234 -9.36 -19.94 -16.18
CA ALA A 234 -8.46 -20.08 -15.05
C ALA A 234 -7.03 -19.63 -15.38
N VAL A 235 -6.50 -20.02 -16.55
CA VAL A 235 -5.17 -19.59 -17.03
C VAL A 235 -5.14 -18.09 -17.31
N ALA A 236 -6.18 -17.53 -17.93
CA ALA A 236 -6.31 -16.08 -18.15
C ALA A 236 -6.26 -15.31 -16.83
N ARG A 237 -7.05 -15.74 -15.84
CA ARG A 237 -7.07 -15.13 -14.51
C ARG A 237 -5.70 -15.21 -13.84
N LYS A 238 -5.05 -16.39 -13.85
CA LYS A 238 -3.72 -16.58 -13.25
C LYS A 238 -2.65 -15.74 -13.95
N THR A 239 -2.73 -15.57 -15.26
CA THR A 239 -1.82 -14.71 -16.05
C THR A 239 -1.94 -13.25 -15.61
N LEU A 240 -3.16 -12.75 -15.44
CA LEU A 240 -3.38 -11.39 -14.94
C LEU A 240 -2.92 -11.23 -13.49
N VAL A 241 -3.14 -12.22 -12.63
CA VAL A 241 -2.66 -12.21 -11.23
C VAL A 241 -1.14 -12.18 -11.15
N LEU A 242 -0.44 -12.90 -12.04
CA LEU A 242 1.03 -12.84 -12.12
C LEU A 242 1.50 -11.42 -12.42
N ALA A 243 0.92 -10.76 -13.43
CA ALA A 243 1.26 -9.37 -13.74
C ALA A 243 0.96 -8.44 -12.57
N GLN A 244 -0.23 -8.55 -11.97
CA GLN A 244 -0.62 -7.74 -10.81
C GLN A 244 0.25 -7.98 -9.56
N SER A 245 0.98 -9.09 -9.49
CA SER A 245 1.88 -9.39 -8.38
C SER A 245 3.25 -8.73 -8.51
N ASN A 246 3.57 -8.16 -9.68
CA ASN A 246 4.78 -7.37 -9.89
C ASN A 246 4.38 -5.90 -10.05
N TYR A 247 4.67 -5.09 -9.04
CA TYR A 247 4.22 -3.72 -8.99
C TYR A 247 5.32 -2.84 -8.39
N GLU A 248 5.40 -1.62 -8.90
CA GLU A 248 6.25 -0.57 -8.33
C GLU A 248 5.36 0.39 -7.56
N VAL A 249 5.86 0.83 -6.41
CA VAL A 249 5.18 1.80 -5.57
C VAL A 249 6.12 2.92 -5.18
N GLN A 250 5.56 4.12 -5.07
CA GLN A 250 6.33 5.29 -4.67
C GLN A 250 5.62 6.03 -3.54
N PHE A 251 6.41 6.47 -2.56
CA PHE A 251 5.94 7.36 -1.50
C PHE A 251 6.31 8.79 -1.84
N THR A 252 5.53 9.74 -1.32
CA THR A 252 5.85 11.16 -1.48
C THR A 252 7.24 11.45 -0.88
N PRO A 253 8.12 12.20 -1.57
CA PRO A 253 9.50 12.41 -1.12
C PRO A 253 9.60 13.05 0.27
N ASN A 254 8.64 13.90 0.62
CA ASN A 254 8.61 14.65 1.88
C ASN A 254 8.08 13.84 3.07
N SER A 255 7.59 12.62 2.86
CA SER A 255 7.12 11.75 3.95
C SER A 255 8.29 11.17 4.75
N ARG A 256 8.11 11.05 6.06
CA ARG A 256 9.09 10.39 6.96
C ARG A 256 9.03 8.89 6.74
N LEU A 257 10.16 8.18 6.92
CA LEU A 257 10.18 6.72 6.81
C LEU A 257 9.15 6.02 7.70
N SER A 258 8.92 6.53 8.92
CA SER A 258 7.92 5.97 9.81
C SER A 258 6.50 6.04 9.23
N GLU A 259 6.20 7.06 8.41
CA GLU A 259 4.89 7.24 7.78
C GLU A 259 4.65 6.25 6.65
N ARG A 260 5.70 5.72 6.04
CA ARG A 260 5.63 4.86 4.86
C ARG A 260 5.27 3.44 5.29
N VAL A 261 4.14 2.97 4.81
CA VAL A 261 3.63 1.63 5.09
C VAL A 261 3.50 0.87 3.78
N LEU A 262 4.18 -0.27 3.68
CA LEU A 262 3.87 -1.23 2.64
C LEU A 262 2.65 -2.01 3.14
N PHE A 263 1.50 -1.69 2.57
CA PHE A 263 0.24 -2.35 2.85
C PHE A 263 -0.08 -3.33 1.71
N PRO A 264 -0.81 -4.43 1.96
CA PRO A 264 -1.31 -5.28 0.90
C PRO A 264 -2.10 -4.51 -0.16
N VAL A 265 -1.63 -4.58 -1.41
CA VAL A 265 -2.26 -3.90 -2.56
C VAL A 265 -2.64 -4.85 -3.69
N THR A 266 -2.14 -6.08 -3.68
CA THR A 266 -2.42 -7.08 -4.71
C THR A 266 -3.35 -8.18 -4.17
N PRO A 267 -4.11 -8.87 -5.05
CA PRO A 267 -4.93 -10.01 -4.62
C PRO A 267 -4.14 -11.15 -3.96
N SER A 268 -2.87 -11.34 -4.35
CA SER A 268 -1.98 -12.35 -3.76
C SER A 268 -1.57 -12.02 -2.32
N GLN A 269 -1.71 -10.77 -1.90
CA GLN A 269 -1.40 -10.29 -0.55
C GLN A 269 -2.64 -10.21 0.34
N SER A 270 -3.75 -10.88 -0.02
CA SER A 270 -5.02 -10.80 0.73
C SER A 270 -4.91 -11.22 2.20
N ASN A 271 -3.91 -12.04 2.54
CA ASN A 271 -3.61 -12.45 3.92
C ASN A 271 -2.63 -11.53 4.65
N GLY A 272 -2.11 -10.48 4.00
CA GLY A 272 -1.09 -9.59 4.53
C GLY A 272 0.23 -9.65 3.76
N ILE A 273 1.16 -8.79 4.19
CA ILE A 273 2.59 -8.90 3.88
C ILE A 273 3.39 -8.88 5.18
N GLU A 274 4.46 -9.66 5.22
CA GLU A 274 5.13 -10.04 6.46
C GLU A 274 6.65 -10.00 6.33
N ASP A 275 7.29 -9.59 7.42
CA ASP A 275 8.70 -9.86 7.71
C ASP A 275 9.72 -9.44 6.64
N ALA A 276 9.54 -8.28 6.00
CA ALA A 276 10.53 -7.78 5.03
C ALA A 276 11.92 -7.63 5.66
N ARG A 277 12.87 -8.47 5.23
CA ARG A 277 14.27 -8.46 5.68
C ARG A 277 15.16 -7.80 4.65
N PHE A 278 15.53 -6.55 4.88
CA PHE A 278 16.35 -5.78 3.94
C PHE A 278 17.83 -6.15 4.03
N VAL A 279 18.49 -6.17 2.87
CA VAL A 279 19.93 -6.33 2.71
C VAL A 279 20.43 -5.26 1.72
N LEU A 280 21.51 -4.58 2.09
CA LEU A 280 22.14 -3.57 1.23
C LEU A 280 23.06 -4.25 0.21
N PHE A 281 22.81 -4.00 -1.07
CA PHE A 281 23.66 -4.39 -2.18
C PHE A 281 24.39 -3.17 -2.75
N HIS A 282 25.64 -3.40 -3.14
CA HIS A 282 26.49 -2.42 -3.81
C HIS A 282 26.64 -2.85 -5.26
N ASN A 283 26.19 -2.02 -6.18
CA ASN A 283 26.29 -2.29 -7.61
C ASN A 283 27.68 -1.85 -8.12
N GLU A 284 28.11 -2.42 -9.24
CA GLU A 284 29.41 -2.11 -9.87
C GLU A 284 29.53 -0.64 -10.31
N ASP A 285 28.40 0.01 -10.61
CA ASP A 285 28.31 1.42 -10.96
C ASP A 285 28.39 2.38 -9.75
N GLY A 286 28.57 1.84 -8.54
CA GLY A 286 28.63 2.59 -7.29
C GLY A 286 27.27 2.92 -6.67
N THR A 287 26.15 2.57 -7.33
CA THR A 287 24.81 2.74 -6.76
C THR A 287 24.55 1.71 -5.65
N ARG A 288 23.59 2.03 -4.77
CA ARG A 288 23.23 1.21 -3.61
C ARG A 288 21.75 0.90 -3.64
N THR A 289 21.41 -0.38 -3.50
CA THR A 289 20.02 -0.85 -3.53
C THR A 289 19.74 -1.76 -2.34
N TYR A 290 18.60 -1.59 -1.68
CA TYR A 290 18.14 -2.52 -0.66
C TYR A 290 17.19 -3.53 -1.28
N TYR A 291 17.50 -4.81 -1.11
CA TYR A 291 16.60 -5.91 -1.49
C TYR A 291 16.04 -6.56 -0.24
N ALA A 292 14.78 -6.98 -0.29
CA ALA A 292 14.15 -7.73 0.78
C ALA A 292 13.29 -8.84 0.19
N THR A 293 13.30 -9.98 0.87
CA THR A 293 12.22 -10.97 0.74
C THR A 293 11.17 -10.65 1.80
N TYR A 294 9.91 -10.89 1.45
CA TYR A 294 8.76 -10.81 2.36
C TYR A 294 7.82 -11.98 2.04
N THR A 295 6.94 -12.31 2.98
CA THR A 295 5.93 -13.40 2.84
C THR A 295 4.52 -12.88 2.97
#